data_AF-A0A2H9MWV6-F1
#
_entry.id   AF-A0A2H9MWV6-F1
#
_cell.length_a   1.000
_cell.length_b   1.000
_cell.length_c   1.000
_cell.angle_alpha   90.00
_cell.angle_beta   90.00
_cell.angle_gamma   90.00
#
_symmetry.space_group_name_H-M   'P 1'
#
loop_
_entity.id
_entity.type
_entity.pdbx_description
1 polymer ?
#
loop_
_entity_poly.entity_id
_entity_poly.type
_entity_poly.pdbx_seq_one_letter_code
_entity_poly.pdbx_strand_id
1 'polypeptide(L)'
;TNFVFTIRDGKTGEPLRNSDYTFVIIQNGKEIHRVTGTAQVGGEFERYEFAEDQTGPTIIRFENIRNTGQETEFGIVIAPEFGVIAIVILFSALFVVVLASKNCLSKNLISN
;
A
#
# COMPACT_ATOMS: atom_id res chain seq x y z
N THR A 1 7.80 -3.22 -0.34
CA THR A 1 7.49 -2.11 -1.27
C THR A 1 8.67 -1.17 -1.41
N ASN A 2 8.95 -0.72 -2.64
CA ASN A 2 9.96 0.31 -2.90
C ASN A 2 9.24 1.65 -3.16
N PHE A 3 9.57 2.66 -2.37
CA PHE A 3 9.06 4.02 -2.49
C PHE A 3 10.10 4.85 -3.22
N VAL A 4 9.89 5.07 -4.53
CA VAL A 4 10.80 5.85 -5.37
C VAL A 4 10.26 7.28 -5.48
N PHE A 5 11.11 8.27 -5.23
CA PHE A 5 10.71 9.68 -5.24
C PHE A 5 11.78 10.59 -5.82
N THR A 6 11.34 11.79 -6.23
CA THR A 6 12.23 12.88 -6.67
C THR A 6 11.84 14.17 -5.99
N ILE A 7 12.83 14.91 -5.50
CA ILE A 7 12.70 16.24 -4.91
C ILE A 7 13.05 17.25 -6.01
N ARG A 8 12.12 18.15 -6.32
CA ARG A 8 12.21 19.07 -7.46
C ARG A 8 11.91 20.50 -7.04
N ASP A 9 12.46 21.46 -7.79
CA ASP A 9 12.11 22.86 -7.66
C ASP A 9 10.67 23.08 -8.15
N GLY A 10 9.82 23.69 -7.30
CA GLY A 10 8.41 23.90 -7.62
C GLY A 10 8.14 24.92 -8.73
N LYS A 11 9.13 25.76 -9.10
CA LYS A 11 9.02 26.75 -10.18
C LYS A 11 9.55 26.22 -11.50
N THR A 12 10.70 25.53 -11.47
CA THR A 12 11.38 25.07 -12.69
C THR A 12 11.15 23.60 -13.02
N GLY A 13 10.78 22.78 -12.02
CA GLY A 13 10.63 21.33 -12.16
C GLY A 13 11.95 20.55 -12.15
N GLU A 14 13.08 21.25 -12.03
CA GLU A 14 14.42 20.66 -12.04
C GLU A 14 14.71 19.86 -10.76
N PRO A 15 15.43 18.72 -10.83
CA PRO A 15 15.82 17.96 -9.64
C PRO A 15 16.71 18.78 -8.70
N LEU A 16 16.35 18.78 -7.42
CA LEU A 16 17.14 19.43 -6.38
C LEU A 16 18.17 18.44 -5.82
N ARG A 17 19.40 18.55 -6.32
CA ARG A 17 20.54 17.72 -5.87
C ARG A 17 20.90 17.98 -4.41
N ASN A 18 21.48 16.96 -3.76
CA ASN A 18 21.90 16.99 -2.36
C ASN A 18 20.78 17.46 -1.42
N SER A 19 19.58 16.92 -1.63
CA SER A 19 18.42 17.27 -0.80
C SER A 19 18.30 16.28 0.36
N ASP A 20 18.55 16.75 1.58
CA ASP A 20 18.24 16.01 2.79
C ASP A 20 16.73 15.83 2.93
N TYR A 21 16.32 14.68 3.45
CA TYR A 21 14.92 14.34 3.71
C TYR A 21 14.80 13.38 4.88
N THR A 22 13.63 13.37 5.52
CA THR A 22 13.23 12.34 6.47
C THR A 22 11.96 11.68 5.96
N PHE A 23 12.02 10.37 5.71
CA PHE A 23 10.91 9.53 5.28
C PHE A 23 10.26 8.87 6.49
N VAL A 24 8.94 9.01 6.62
CA VAL A 24 8.16 8.50 7.75
C VAL A 24 6.94 7.74 7.22
N ILE A 25 6.67 6.58 7.79
CA ILE A 25 5.42 5.84 7.56
C ILE A 25 4.59 5.91 8.82
N ILE A 26 3.35 6.36 8.68
CA ILE A 26 2.37 6.50 9.76
C ILE A 26 1.18 5.61 9.43
N GLN A 27 0.78 4.77 10.37
CA GLN A 27 -0.41 3.93 10.25
C GLN A 27 -1.15 3.96 11.58
N ASN A 28 -2.49 4.05 11.54
CA ASN A 28 -3.33 4.17 12.75
C ASN A 28 -2.89 5.31 13.70
N GLY A 29 -2.41 6.44 13.14
CA GLY A 29 -1.95 7.59 13.91
C GLY A 29 -0.59 7.41 14.60
N LYS A 30 0.12 6.29 14.37
CA LYS A 30 1.42 6.00 14.95
C LYS A 30 2.50 5.91 13.87
N GLU A 31 3.67 6.47 14.15
CA GLU A 31 4.87 6.24 13.34
C GLU A 31 5.32 4.78 13.48
N ILE A 32 5.37 4.06 12.36
CA ILE A 32 5.83 2.67 12.29
C ILE A 32 7.20 2.53 11.63
N HIS A 33 7.68 3.58 10.96
CA HIS A 33 8.98 3.63 10.31
C HIS A 33 9.47 5.07 10.14
N ARG A 34 10.77 5.30 10.31
CA ARG A 34 11.44 6.59 10.14
C ARG A 34 12.87 6.38 9.65
N VAL A 35 13.24 7.05 8.56
CA VAL A 35 14.59 7.03 7.99
C VAL A 35 14.95 8.43 7.51
N THR A 36 16.21 8.84 7.70
CA THR A 36 16.74 10.10 7.16
C THR A 36 17.80 9.77 6.13
N GLY A 37 17.80 10.51 5.03
CA GLY A 37 18.74 10.32 3.93
C GLY A 37 18.99 11.60 3.14
N THR A 38 19.83 11.49 2.11
CA THR A 38 20.16 12.61 1.23
C THR A 38 20.05 12.16 -0.23
N ALA A 39 19.09 12.74 -0.96
CA ALA A 39 18.90 12.49 -2.37
C ALA A 39 19.97 13.21 -3.20
N GLN A 40 21.10 12.54 -3.44
CA GLN A 40 22.31 13.13 -4.06
C GLN A 40 22.01 13.75 -5.44
N VAL A 41 21.23 13.07 -6.28
CA VAL A 41 20.87 13.55 -7.62
C VAL A 41 19.47 14.16 -7.70
N GLY A 42 18.84 14.43 -6.56
CA GLY A 42 17.46 14.94 -6.47
C GLY A 42 16.38 13.86 -6.59
N GLY A 43 16.76 12.59 -6.52
CA GLY A 43 15.86 11.47 -6.30
C GLY A 43 16.55 10.38 -5.50
N GLU A 44 15.74 9.56 -4.84
CA GLU A 44 16.18 8.41 -4.05
C GLU A 44 15.02 7.41 -3.92
N PHE A 45 15.27 6.25 -3.30
CA PHE A 45 14.22 5.34 -2.89
C PHE A 45 14.39 4.84 -1.46
N GLU A 46 13.27 4.55 -0.81
CA GLU A 46 13.23 3.86 0.47
C GLU A 46 12.50 2.53 0.34
N ARG A 47 12.99 1.49 1.02
CA ARG A 47 12.36 0.17 1.01
C ARG A 47 11.75 -0.12 2.37
N TYR A 48 10.47 -0.47 2.36
CA TYR A 48 9.76 -0.95 3.55
C TYR A 48 8.90 -2.15 3.22
N GLU A 49 8.90 -3.14 4.10
CA GLU A 49 8.09 -4.34 4.00
C GLU A 49 7.03 -4.30 5.10
N PHE A 50 5.76 -4.32 4.68
CA PHE A 50 4.63 -4.29 5.60
C PHE A 50 4.39 -5.69 6.14
N ALA A 51 4.22 -5.82 7.44
CA ALA A 51 3.78 -7.07 8.05
C ALA A 51 2.28 -7.34 7.75
N GLU A 52 1.85 -8.59 7.91
CA GLU A 52 0.46 -9.01 7.61
C GLU A 52 -0.60 -8.22 8.40
N ASP A 53 -0.26 -7.75 9.60
CA ASP A 53 -1.12 -6.94 10.45
C ASP A 53 -1.09 -5.44 10.11
N GLN A 54 -0.15 -4.99 9.26
CA GLN A 54 0.01 -3.59 8.86
C GLN A 54 -0.82 -3.26 7.61
N THR A 55 -2.13 -3.44 7.71
CA THR A 55 -3.07 -3.17 6.62
C THR A 55 -3.93 -1.93 6.87
N GLY A 56 -4.51 -1.39 5.81
CA GLY A 56 -5.41 -0.24 5.86
C GLY A 56 -4.77 1.11 5.52
N PRO A 57 -5.45 2.22 5.87
CA PRO A 57 -5.00 3.58 5.57
C PRO A 57 -3.63 3.88 6.19
N THR A 58 -2.71 4.31 5.34
CA THR A 58 -1.31 4.57 5.69
C THR A 58 -0.90 5.91 5.10
N ILE A 59 -0.16 6.71 5.86
CA ILE A 59 0.38 7.99 5.42
C ILE A 59 1.89 7.82 5.23
N ILE A 60 2.38 8.24 4.07
CA ILE A 60 3.79 8.42 3.79
C ILE A 60 4.07 9.91 3.94
N ARG A 61 4.94 10.28 4.87
CA ARG A 61 5.34 11.67 5.11
C ARG A 61 6.81 11.87 4.80
N PHE A 62 7.12 12.95 4.09
CA PHE A 62 8.46 13.47 3.97
C PHE A 62 8.57 14.71 4.84
N GLU A 63 9.58 14.76 5.71
CA GLU A 63 9.85 15.86 6.63
C GLU A 63 11.21 16.49 6.36
N ASN A 64 11.37 17.72 6.82
CA ASN A 64 12.63 18.46 6.85
C ASN A 64 13.39 18.49 5.52
N ILE A 65 12.67 18.62 4.40
CA ILE A 65 13.28 18.65 3.07
C ILE A 65 14.26 19.83 3.00
N ARG A 66 15.54 19.54 2.70
CA ARG A 66 16.64 20.52 2.66
C ARG A 66 16.78 21.36 3.94
N ASN A 67 16.51 20.77 5.10
CA ASN A 67 16.61 21.45 6.40
C ASN A 67 15.70 22.68 6.54
N THR A 68 14.61 22.73 5.78
CA THR A 68 13.68 23.87 5.79
C THR A 68 12.54 23.72 6.79
N GLY A 69 12.40 22.55 7.42
CA GLY A 69 11.21 22.20 8.22
C GLY A 69 9.94 21.97 7.39
N GLN A 70 10.02 21.97 6.06
CA GLN A 70 8.88 21.66 5.19
C GLN A 70 8.53 20.18 5.24
N GLU A 71 7.24 19.91 5.14
CA GLU A 71 6.68 18.56 5.16
C GLU A 71 5.68 18.35 4.02
N THR A 72 5.55 17.11 3.55
CA THR A 72 4.51 16.71 2.59
C THR A 72 4.04 15.29 2.90
N GLU A 73 2.76 15.02 2.65
CA GLU A 73 2.10 13.77 3.00
C GLU A 73 1.35 13.17 1.82
N PHE A 74 1.38 11.83 1.75
CA PHE A 74 0.66 11.03 0.76
C PHE A 74 -0.10 9.91 1.46
N GLY A 75 -1.41 9.88 1.26
CA GLY A 75 -2.27 8.80 1.74
C GLY A 75 -2.30 7.63 0.77
N ILE A 76 -2.07 6.42 1.28
CA ILE A 76 -2.20 5.16 0.54
C ILE A 76 -3.00 4.15 1.38
N VAL A 77 -3.50 3.09 0.75
CA VAL A 77 -4.17 1.99 1.45
C VAL A 77 -3.37 0.72 1.21
N ILE A 78 -2.92 0.09 2.29
CA ILE A 78 -2.23 -1.21 2.22
C ILE A 78 -3.30 -2.30 2.26
N ALA A 79 -3.42 -3.05 1.16
CA ALA A 79 -4.34 -4.16 1.08
C ALA A 79 -3.72 -5.42 1.71
N PRO A 80 -4.48 -6.22 2.45
CA PRO A 80 -4.02 -7.53 2.91
C PRO A 80 -3.75 -8.45 1.73
N GLU A 81 -2.70 -9.27 1.84
CA GLU A 81 -2.48 -10.37 0.92
C GLU A 81 -3.37 -11.56 1.30
N PHE A 82 -4.24 -11.99 0.38
CA PHE A 82 -4.99 -13.23 0.58
C PHE A 82 -4.13 -14.41 0.11
N GLY A 83 -3.64 -15.20 1.06
CA GLY A 83 -2.89 -16.41 0.75
C GLY A 83 -3.69 -17.40 -0.08
N VAL A 84 -2.99 -18.32 -0.76
CA VAL A 84 -3.59 -19.36 -1.63
C VAL A 84 -4.70 -20.14 -0.92
N ILE A 85 -4.57 -20.35 0.39
CA ILE A 85 -5.58 -21.02 1.21
C ILE A 85 -6.92 -20.26 1.21
N ALA A 86 -6.91 -18.95 1.39
CA ALA A 86 -8.14 -18.15 1.37
C ALA A 86 -8.82 -18.21 0.00
N ILE A 87 -8.03 -18.19 -1.07
CA ILE A 87 -8.52 -18.36 -2.44
C ILE A 87 -9.15 -19.74 -2.64
N VAL A 88 -8.50 -20.82 -2.18
CA VAL A 88 -9.02 -22.18 -2.26
C VAL A 88 -10.32 -22.33 -1.46
N ILE A 89 -10.40 -21.76 -0.26
CA ILE A 89 -11.63 -21.76 0.54
C ILE A 89 -12.75 -21.05 -0.23
N LEU A 90 -12.48 -19.88 -0.81
CA LEU A 90 -13.45 -19.14 -1.58
C LEU A 90 -13.95 -19.93 -2.80
N PHE A 91 -13.05 -20.54 -3.57
CA PHE A 91 -13.42 -21.37 -4.72
C PHE A 91 -14.19 -22.63 -4.32
N SER A 92 -13.80 -23.28 -3.23
CA SER A 92 -14.51 -24.47 -2.73
C SER A 92 -15.93 -24.13 -2.28
N ALA A 93 -16.11 -23.01 -1.57
CA ALA A 93 -17.42 -22.51 -1.17
C ALA A 93 -18.29 -22.17 -2.39
N LEU A 94 -17.71 -21.47 -3.39
CA LEU A 94 -18.43 -21.13 -4.62
C LEU A 94 -18.86 -22.39 -5.40
N PHE A 95 -18.00 -23.40 -5.46
CA PHE A 95 -18.29 -24.67 -6.13
C PHE A 95 -19.45 -25.42 -5.46
N VAL A 96 -19.50 -25.44 -4.12
CA VAL A 96 -20.62 -26.03 -3.37
C VAL A 96 -21.93 -25.29 -3.67
N VAL A 97 -21.91 -23.95 -3.71
CA VAL A 97 -23.09 -23.15 -4.04
C VAL A 97 -23.61 -23.44 -5.45
N VAL A 98 -22.71 -23.59 -6.43
CA VAL A 98 -23.08 -23.94 -7.82
C VAL A 98 -23.67 -25.34 -7.91
N LEU A 99 -23.12 -26.33 -7.19
CA LEU A 99 -23.69 -27.67 -7.15
C LEU A 99 -25.06 -27.69 -6.48
N ALA A 100 -25.22 -26.98 -5.36
CA ALA A 100 -26.47 -26.88 -4.63
C ALA A 100 -27.57 -26.19 -5.45
N SER A 101 -27.24 -25.11 -6.17
CA SER A 101 -28.21 -24.40 -7.01
C SER A 101 -28.71 -25.25 -8.18
N LYS A 102 -27.84 -26.05 -8.82
CA LYS A 102 -28.22 -27.01 -9.87
C LYS A 102 -29.13 -28.12 -9.33
N ASN A 103 -28.85 -28.65 -8.14
CA ASN A 103 -29.70 -29.64 -7.49
C ASN A 103 -31.06 -29.08 -7.06
N CYS A 104 -31.13 -27.82 -6.61
CA CYS A 104 -32.37 -27.16 -6.23
C CYS A 104 -33.27 -26.88 -7.46
N LEU A 105 -32.68 -26.40 -8.56
CA LEU A 105 -33.37 -26.22 -9.85
C LEU A 105 -33.88 -27.54 -10.43
N SER A 106 -33.07 -28.60 -10.37
CA SER A 106 -33.49 -29.94 -10.84
C SER A 106 -34.67 -30.50 -10.03
N LYS A 107 -34.68 -30.32 -8.70
CA LYS A 107 -35.81 -30.77 -7.88
C LYS A 107 -37.13 -30.04 -8.20
N ASN A 108 -37.08 -28.75 -8.53
CA ASN A 108 -38.27 -27.98 -8.93
C ASN A 108 -38.81 -28.33 -10.34
N LEU A 109 -37.97 -28.87 -11.24
CA LEU A 109 -38.38 -29.32 -12.57
C LEU A 109 -39.04 -30.71 -12.58
N ILE A 110 -38.75 -31.54 -11.57
CA ILE A 110 -39.31 -32.91 -11.45
C ILE A 110 -40.60 -32.92 -10.62
N SER A 111 -40.93 -31.83 -9.91
CA SER A 111 -42.13 -31.71 -9.07
C SER A 111 -43.33 -31.01 -9.72
N ASN A 112 -43.28 -30.71 -11.03
CA ASN A 112 -44.39 -30.16 -11.83
C ASN A 112 -44.81 -31.17 -12.91
#